data_AF-A0A9E5PXX1-F1
#
_entry.id   AF-A0A9E5PXX1-F1
#
_cell.length_a   1.000
_cell.length_b   1.000
_cell.length_c   1.000
_cell.angle_alpha   90.00
_cell.angle_beta   90.00
_cell.angle_gamma   90.00
#
_symmetry.space_group_name_H-M   'P 1'
#
loop_
_entity.id
_entity.type
_entity.pdbx_description
1 polymer ?
#
loop_
_entity_poly.entity_id
_entity_poly.type
_entity_poly.pdbx_seq_one_letter_code
_entity_poly.pdbx_strand_id
1 'polypeptide(L)'
;YDLEGVDAWLPAAREANLTMPVALHVESGINRLGMPEPEVRALCNDPRRRRALHVALIMSHLACADEPGSTHNARQLQRFENVRRLFPGVPCSLSNSAGVFLGRNYHFDLARVGIGLYGHDPHYRSTTPRVRPVARFQAPLAQIKRLPAGEVLGYGATYVSREEKQIGVVLAGYADGVDRRAFDPQAWPPQQVALNGVRTRVIGRISMDMTTVD
;
A
#
# COMPACT_ATOMS: atom_id res chain seq x y z
N TYR A 1 20.25 -2.48 -9.47
CA TYR A 1 19.45 -3.33 -8.57
C TYR A 1 20.10 -4.69 -8.40
N ASP A 2 20.99 -5.06 -9.31
CA ASP A 2 21.82 -6.27 -9.37
C ASP A 2 23.18 -5.83 -9.96
N LEU A 3 24.16 -6.73 -9.99
CA LEU A 3 25.46 -6.42 -10.60
C LEU A 3 25.39 -6.28 -12.12
N GLU A 4 24.56 -7.08 -12.79
CA GLU A 4 24.40 -7.02 -14.24
C GLU A 4 23.91 -5.64 -14.69
N GLY A 5 22.90 -5.07 -14.02
CA GLY A 5 22.41 -3.74 -14.30
C GLY A 5 23.43 -2.65 -13.98
N VAL A 6 24.30 -2.85 -12.98
CA VAL A 6 25.44 -1.95 -12.74
C VAL A 6 26.41 -2.00 -13.92
N ASP A 7 26.80 -3.18 -14.38
CA ASP A 7 27.75 -3.35 -15.48
C ASP A 7 27.19 -2.82 -16.80
N ALA A 8 25.88 -2.94 -17.02
CA ALA A 8 25.20 -2.36 -18.18
C ALA A 8 25.11 -0.82 -18.10
N TRP A 9 24.89 -0.27 -16.90
CA TRP A 9 24.71 1.17 -16.71
C TRP A 9 26.03 1.96 -16.78
N LEU A 10 27.13 1.39 -16.25
CA LEU A 10 28.40 2.11 -16.11
C LEU A 10 28.99 2.66 -17.43
N PRO A 11 29.01 1.92 -18.55
CA PRO A 11 29.47 2.45 -19.84
C PRO A 11 28.63 3.63 -20.32
N ALA A 12 27.29 3.48 -20.29
CA ALA A 12 26.36 4.53 -20.71
C ALA A 12 26.46 5.78 -19.83
N ALA A 13 26.61 5.60 -18.51
CA ALA A 13 26.81 6.69 -17.57
C ALA A 13 28.12 7.46 -17.86
N ARG A 14 29.20 6.75 -18.21
CA ARG A 14 30.48 7.39 -18.58
C ARG A 14 30.39 8.16 -19.89
N GLU A 15 29.77 7.56 -20.91
CA GLU A 15 29.57 8.20 -22.22
C GLU A 15 28.74 9.48 -22.09
N ALA A 16 27.69 9.44 -21.26
CA ALA A 16 26.84 10.59 -20.97
C ALA A 16 27.42 11.56 -19.90
N ASN A 17 28.64 11.32 -19.41
CA ASN A 17 29.29 12.07 -18.33
C ASN A 17 28.39 12.26 -17.08
N LEU A 18 27.62 11.24 -16.73
CA LEU A 18 26.73 11.23 -15.58
C LEU A 18 27.53 10.91 -14.31
N THR A 19 27.57 11.87 -13.40
CA THR A 19 28.19 11.75 -12.07
C THR A 19 27.14 11.71 -10.95
N MET A 20 25.88 11.48 -11.30
CA MET A 20 24.77 11.59 -10.38
C MET A 20 24.89 10.57 -9.23
N PRO A 21 24.53 10.98 -8.00
CA PRO A 21 24.44 10.05 -6.88
C PRO A 21 23.41 8.96 -7.16
N VAL A 22 23.68 7.75 -6.69
CA VAL A 22 22.80 6.59 -6.82
C VAL A 22 22.33 6.09 -5.46
N ALA A 23 21.12 5.54 -5.41
CA ALA A 23 20.66 4.76 -4.27
C ALA A 23 20.90 3.27 -4.53
N LEU A 24 21.60 2.60 -3.63
CA LEU A 24 21.75 1.15 -3.65
C LEU A 24 20.54 0.51 -2.96
N HIS A 25 19.67 -0.11 -3.75
CA HIS A 25 18.56 -0.91 -3.21
C HIS A 25 19.06 -2.31 -2.89
N VAL A 26 18.95 -2.69 -1.62
CA VAL A 26 19.43 -3.96 -1.07
C VAL A 26 18.25 -4.90 -0.86
N GLU A 27 18.40 -6.15 -1.27
CA GLU A 27 17.46 -7.21 -0.92
C GLU A 27 17.73 -7.66 0.53
N SER A 28 16.74 -7.49 1.42
CA SER A 28 16.83 -7.84 2.83
C SER A 28 15.84 -8.93 3.26
N GLY A 29 14.85 -9.25 2.42
CA GLY A 29 13.86 -10.31 2.67
C GLY A 29 12.49 -10.10 2.03
N ILE A 30 12.30 -9.15 1.12
CA ILE A 30 11.05 -8.98 0.37
C ILE A 30 11.03 -9.85 -0.90
N ASN A 31 12.21 -10.18 -1.44
CA ASN A 31 12.40 -10.97 -2.66
C ASN A 31 11.63 -10.41 -3.86
N ARG A 32 11.73 -9.10 -4.07
CA ARG A 32 11.06 -8.39 -5.19
C ARG A 32 12.04 -7.59 -6.03
N LEU A 33 12.86 -6.78 -5.38
CA LEU A 33 13.82 -5.90 -6.04
C LEU A 33 14.94 -5.58 -5.05
N GLY A 34 16.18 -5.61 -5.53
CA GLY A 34 17.34 -5.22 -4.74
C GLY A 34 18.48 -6.22 -4.87
N MET A 35 19.67 -5.74 -4.56
CA MET A 35 20.90 -6.50 -4.70
C MET A 35 21.09 -7.36 -3.44
N PRO A 36 21.27 -8.68 -3.56
CA PRO A 36 21.53 -9.53 -2.40
C PRO A 36 22.91 -9.23 -1.80
N GLU A 37 23.08 -9.49 -0.50
CA GLU A 37 24.32 -9.17 0.22
C GLU A 37 25.61 -9.67 -0.46
N PRO A 38 25.70 -10.90 -1.01
CA PRO A 38 26.89 -11.36 -1.71
C PRO A 38 27.26 -10.49 -2.92
N GLU A 39 26.27 -10.03 -3.68
CA GLU A 39 26.49 -9.13 -4.81
C GLU A 39 26.93 -7.74 -4.35
N VAL A 40 26.36 -7.23 -3.26
CA VAL A 40 26.81 -5.95 -2.67
C VAL A 40 28.27 -6.05 -2.21
N ARG A 41 28.68 -7.19 -1.64
CA ARG A 41 30.08 -7.44 -1.27
C ARG A 41 30.98 -7.49 -2.51
N ALA A 42 30.55 -8.18 -3.57
CA ALA A 42 31.28 -8.22 -4.83
C ALA A 42 31.39 -6.81 -5.47
N LEU A 43 30.36 -5.99 -5.37
CA LEU A 43 30.39 -4.59 -5.78
C LEU A 43 31.46 -3.80 -5.01
N CYS A 44 31.49 -3.94 -3.68
CA CYS A 44 32.46 -3.26 -2.83
C CYS A 44 33.91 -3.73 -3.02
N ASN A 45 34.10 -4.98 -3.42
CA ASN A 45 35.40 -5.61 -3.66
C ASN A 45 35.99 -5.28 -5.04
N ASP A 46 35.20 -4.77 -6.00
CA ASP A 46 35.72 -4.24 -7.27
C ASP A 46 35.91 -2.71 -7.18
N PRO A 47 37.16 -2.20 -7.09
CA PRO A 47 37.41 -0.77 -7.00
C PRO A 47 36.90 0.03 -8.20
N ARG A 48 36.79 -0.58 -9.38
CA ARG A 48 36.30 0.09 -10.59
C ARG A 48 34.81 0.38 -10.48
N ARG A 49 34.03 -0.61 -10.03
CA ARG A 49 32.59 -0.44 -9.80
C ARG A 49 32.35 0.52 -8.63
N ARG A 50 33.06 0.32 -7.53
CA ARG A 50 32.93 1.15 -6.32
C ARG A 50 33.22 2.63 -6.57
N ARG A 51 34.29 2.95 -7.32
CA ARG A 51 34.62 4.36 -7.65
C ARG A 51 33.65 4.97 -8.65
N ALA A 52 33.10 4.16 -9.55
CA ALA A 52 32.18 4.64 -10.57
C ALA A 52 30.76 4.86 -10.03
N LEU A 53 30.41 4.26 -8.89
CA LEU A 53 29.12 4.47 -8.23
C LEU A 53 29.28 5.43 -7.05
N HIS A 54 28.76 6.65 -7.22
CA HIS A 54 28.55 7.57 -6.11
C HIS A 54 27.33 7.15 -5.29
N VAL A 55 27.49 6.16 -4.41
CA VAL A 55 26.39 5.65 -3.58
C VAL A 55 26.06 6.66 -2.48
N ALA A 56 24.93 7.35 -2.60
CA ALA A 56 24.49 8.39 -1.67
C ALA A 56 23.35 7.95 -0.74
N LEU A 57 22.77 6.77 -0.98
CA LEU A 57 21.73 6.20 -0.14
C LEU A 57 21.80 4.67 -0.17
N ILE A 58 21.76 4.03 0.98
CA ILE A 58 21.47 2.58 1.08
C ILE A 58 19.99 2.43 1.44
N MET A 59 19.23 1.71 0.64
CA MET A 59 17.80 1.52 0.90
C MET A 59 17.38 0.07 0.79
N SER A 60 16.34 -0.29 1.54
CA SER A 60 15.64 -1.57 1.38
C SER A 60 14.15 -1.38 1.70
N HIS A 61 13.36 -2.45 1.64
CA HIS A 61 11.93 -2.40 1.90
C HIS A 61 11.49 -3.54 2.82
N LEU A 62 10.73 -3.21 3.86
CA LEU A 62 10.16 -4.18 4.78
C LEU A 62 8.95 -4.88 4.14
N ALA A 63 8.88 -6.20 4.31
CA ALA A 63 7.80 -7.02 3.78
C ALA A 63 6.60 -7.15 4.75
N CYS A 64 6.85 -7.18 6.06
CA CYS A 64 5.83 -7.48 7.08
C CYS A 64 5.71 -6.34 8.11
N ALA A 65 5.97 -5.10 7.71
CA ALA A 65 5.99 -3.98 8.64
C ALA A 65 4.61 -3.63 9.22
N ASP A 66 3.54 -4.04 8.54
CA ASP A 66 2.15 -3.99 8.98
C ASP A 66 1.79 -5.07 10.04
N GLU A 67 2.69 -6.03 10.25
CA GLU A 67 2.61 -7.06 11.28
C GLU A 67 3.76 -6.91 12.30
N PRO A 68 3.62 -6.06 13.34
CA PRO A 68 4.73 -5.76 14.26
C PRO A 68 5.34 -6.98 14.97
N GLY A 69 4.54 -8.03 15.18
CA GLY A 69 4.98 -9.28 15.80
C GLY A 69 5.75 -10.22 14.87
N SER A 70 5.89 -9.90 13.58
CA SER A 70 6.58 -10.75 12.62
C SER A 70 8.09 -10.76 12.89
N THR A 71 8.63 -11.96 13.16
CA THR A 71 10.09 -12.18 13.29
C THR A 71 10.86 -11.79 12.03
N HIS A 72 10.18 -11.67 10.89
CA HIS A 72 10.77 -11.25 9.62
C HIS A 72 11.30 -9.82 9.66
N ASN A 73 10.63 -8.91 10.38
CA ASN A 73 11.07 -7.52 10.50
C ASN A 73 12.46 -7.42 11.14
N ALA A 74 12.73 -8.22 12.17
CA ALA A 74 14.04 -8.27 12.83
C ALA A 74 15.12 -8.88 11.92
N ARG A 75 14.79 -9.93 11.17
CA ARG A 75 15.71 -10.53 10.19
C ARG A 75 16.09 -9.57 9.06
N GLN A 76 15.11 -8.83 8.52
CA GLN A 76 15.37 -7.83 7.49
C GLN A 76 16.23 -6.68 8.03
N LEU A 77 15.97 -6.22 9.25
CA LEU A 77 16.79 -5.20 9.91
C LEU A 77 18.25 -5.65 10.03
N GLN A 78 18.49 -6.86 10.54
CA GLN A 78 19.85 -7.40 10.70
C GLN A 78 20.61 -7.50 9.37
N ARG A 79 19.95 -7.99 8.31
CA ARG A 79 20.55 -8.06 6.96
C ARG A 79 20.86 -6.68 6.40
N PHE A 80 19.95 -5.74 6.59
CA PHE A 80 20.15 -4.35 6.17
C PHE A 80 21.33 -3.70 6.91
N GLU A 81 21.46 -3.93 8.21
CA GLU A 81 22.61 -3.46 8.99
C GLU A 81 23.94 -4.06 8.52
N ASN A 82 23.97 -5.36 8.17
CA ASN A 82 25.18 -6.00 7.62
C ASN A 82 25.67 -5.29 6.36
N VAL A 83 24.74 -4.94 5.47
CA VAL A 83 25.08 -4.23 4.23
C VAL A 83 25.46 -2.77 4.50
N ARG A 84 24.73 -2.06 5.36
CA ARG A 84 25.06 -0.68 5.76
C ARG A 84 26.51 -0.55 6.23
N ARG A 85 27.04 -1.52 6.97
CA ARG A 85 28.43 -1.50 7.47
C ARG A 85 29.49 -1.45 6.35
N LEU A 86 29.14 -1.84 5.12
CA LEU A 86 30.02 -1.74 3.95
C LEU A 86 30.14 -0.31 3.39
N PHE A 87 29.22 0.58 3.78
CA PHE A 87 29.10 1.97 3.30
C PHE A 87 29.06 2.96 4.48
N PRO A 88 30.17 3.09 5.23
CA PRO A 88 30.22 4.01 6.37
C PRO A 88 29.95 5.45 5.92
N GLY A 89 29.11 6.16 6.67
CA GLY A 89 28.73 7.55 6.39
C GLY A 89 27.65 7.76 5.33
N VAL A 90 27.19 6.70 4.65
CA VAL A 90 26.10 6.81 3.67
C VAL A 90 24.74 6.74 4.39
N PRO A 91 23.82 7.70 4.15
CA PRO A 91 22.46 7.67 4.67
C PRO A 91 21.73 6.38 4.35
N CYS A 92 20.80 6.00 5.22
CA CYS A 92 20.05 4.75 5.15
C CYS A 92 18.54 4.97 5.17
N SER A 93 17.80 4.15 4.42
CA SER A 93 16.34 4.21 4.35
C SER A 93 15.69 2.83 4.29
N LEU A 94 14.95 2.46 5.34
CA LEU A 94 14.28 1.16 5.44
C LEU A 94 12.75 1.29 5.57
N SER A 95 12.28 2.18 6.44
CA SER A 95 10.85 2.27 6.77
C SER A 95 9.98 2.81 5.64
N ASN A 96 8.90 2.05 5.36
CA ASN A 96 7.71 2.53 4.66
C ASN A 96 6.69 3.08 5.69
N SER A 97 5.44 3.32 5.28
CA SER A 97 4.38 3.82 6.18
C SER A 97 4.23 2.98 7.45
N ALA A 98 4.27 1.65 7.33
CA ALA A 98 4.11 0.76 8.48
C ALA A 98 5.40 0.71 9.32
N GLY A 99 6.56 0.70 8.67
CA GLY A 99 7.88 0.62 9.32
C GLY A 99 8.16 1.78 10.29
N VAL A 100 7.56 2.95 10.08
CA VAL A 100 7.69 4.08 11.02
C VAL A 100 7.15 3.72 12.42
N PHE A 101 6.19 2.81 12.53
CA PHE A 101 5.60 2.41 13.80
C PHE A 101 6.30 1.23 14.48
N LEU A 102 7.34 0.64 13.87
CA LEU A 102 8.10 -0.48 14.46
C LEU A 102 9.16 -0.05 15.50
N GLY A 103 9.38 1.25 15.66
CA GLY A 103 10.34 1.82 16.60
C GLY A 103 11.58 2.42 15.94
N ARG A 104 12.39 3.15 16.75
CA ARG A 104 13.49 3.99 16.28
C ARG A 104 14.56 3.25 15.48
N ASN A 105 14.77 1.96 15.75
CA ASN A 105 15.76 1.14 15.05
C ASN A 105 15.46 0.97 13.55
N TYR A 106 14.21 1.20 13.12
CA TYR A 106 13.80 1.10 11.72
C TYR A 106 13.84 2.45 10.98
N HIS A 107 13.95 3.57 11.69
CA HIS A 107 13.79 4.91 11.10
C HIS A 107 14.98 5.31 10.21
N PHE A 108 16.19 4.97 10.64
CA PHE A 108 17.43 5.41 10.00
C PHE A 108 17.41 6.91 9.68
N ASP A 109 17.94 7.31 8.53
CA ASP A 109 18.10 8.71 8.14
C ASP A 109 16.90 9.23 7.33
N LEU A 110 16.18 8.33 6.65
CA LEU A 110 15.04 8.67 5.80
C LEU A 110 13.93 7.60 5.89
N ALA A 111 12.72 8.02 6.27
CA ALA A 111 11.51 7.21 6.14
C ALA A 111 10.75 7.56 4.84
N ARG A 112 10.16 6.55 4.19
CA ARG A 112 9.42 6.67 2.93
C ARG A 112 7.94 6.41 3.16
N VAL A 113 7.27 7.32 3.88
CA VAL A 113 5.85 7.22 4.20
C VAL A 113 5.02 7.47 2.93
N GLY A 114 4.21 6.50 2.54
CA GLY A 114 3.30 6.58 1.41
C GLY A 114 1.86 6.63 1.89
N ILE A 115 1.20 5.47 1.95
CA ILE A 115 -0.24 5.34 2.32
C ILE A 115 -0.62 6.03 3.65
N GLY A 116 0.31 6.16 4.60
CA GLY A 116 0.09 6.88 5.85
C GLY A 116 -0.11 8.39 5.68
N LEU A 117 0.51 9.02 4.66
CA LEU A 117 0.26 10.43 4.31
C LEU A 117 -1.17 10.64 3.81
N TYR A 118 -1.77 9.60 3.21
CA TYR A 118 -3.15 9.61 2.74
C TYR A 118 -4.15 9.19 3.82
N GLY A 119 -3.75 9.23 5.09
CA GLY A 119 -4.65 9.04 6.22
C GLY A 119 -5.14 7.61 6.42
N HIS A 120 -4.45 6.63 5.82
CA HIS A 120 -4.74 5.21 6.01
C HIS A 120 -3.68 4.57 6.91
N ASP A 121 -4.12 4.04 8.04
CA ASP A 121 -3.26 3.31 8.97
C ASP A 121 -2.92 1.95 8.35
N PRO A 122 -1.63 1.67 8.06
CA PRO A 122 -1.25 0.45 7.36
C PRO A 122 -1.31 -0.81 8.25
N HIS A 123 -1.63 -0.71 9.55
CA HIS A 123 -1.81 -1.89 10.39
C HIS A 123 -3.30 -2.18 10.57
N TYR A 124 -3.80 -3.10 9.74
CA TYR A 124 -5.21 -3.44 9.64
C TYR A 124 -5.87 -3.92 10.95
N ARG A 125 -5.08 -4.36 11.94
CA ARG A 125 -5.56 -4.86 13.24
C ARG A 125 -5.59 -3.81 14.35
N SER A 126 -5.10 -2.58 14.10
CA SER A 126 -5.11 -1.54 15.13
C SER A 126 -6.53 -1.03 15.36
N THR A 127 -6.99 -1.03 16.61
CA THR A 127 -8.31 -0.49 16.99
C THR A 127 -8.29 1.03 17.18
N THR A 128 -7.10 1.62 17.32
CA THR A 128 -6.90 3.07 17.44
C THR A 128 -6.15 3.56 16.20
N PRO A 129 -6.77 4.37 15.32
CA PRO A 129 -6.09 4.94 14.18
C PRO A 129 -4.96 5.88 14.62
N ARG A 130 -3.75 5.70 14.06
CA ARG A 130 -2.60 6.59 14.34
C ARG A 130 -2.47 7.74 13.35
N VAL A 131 -3.24 7.71 12.27
CA VAL A 131 -3.29 8.74 11.24
C VAL A 131 -4.73 9.24 11.06
N ARG A 132 -4.88 10.47 10.57
CA ARG A 132 -6.18 11.08 10.30
C ARG A 132 -6.55 10.85 8.84
N PRO A 133 -7.76 10.36 8.51
CA PRO A 133 -8.25 10.29 7.14
C PRO A 133 -8.20 11.66 6.45
N VAL A 134 -7.76 11.71 5.19
CA VAL A 134 -7.63 12.97 4.43
C VAL A 134 -8.61 13.08 3.26
N ALA A 135 -9.32 11.99 2.94
CA ALA A 135 -10.28 11.93 1.84
C ALA A 135 -11.60 11.34 2.31
N ARG A 136 -12.70 11.84 1.73
CA ARG A 136 -14.05 11.29 1.89
C ARG A 136 -14.68 11.19 0.51
N PHE A 137 -15.24 10.02 0.19
CA PHE A 137 -16.05 9.81 -1.00
C PHE A 137 -17.52 10.04 -0.65
N GLN A 138 -18.19 10.94 -1.37
CA GLN A 138 -19.60 11.30 -1.16
C GLN A 138 -20.32 11.36 -2.49
N ALA A 139 -21.57 10.88 -2.52
CA ALA A 139 -22.41 10.89 -3.69
C ALA A 139 -23.86 11.23 -3.29
N PRO A 140 -24.62 11.92 -4.15
CA PRO A 140 -26.01 12.26 -3.87
C PRO A 140 -26.94 11.05 -4.04
N LEU A 141 -28.09 11.11 -3.36
CA LEU A 141 -29.23 10.25 -3.67
C LEU A 141 -29.93 10.81 -4.92
N ALA A 142 -30.07 9.99 -5.96
CA ALA A 142 -30.92 10.29 -7.12
C ALA A 142 -32.40 10.14 -6.79
N GLN A 143 -32.74 9.11 -6.02
CA GLN A 143 -34.13 8.75 -5.77
C GLN A 143 -34.27 8.02 -4.45
N ILE A 144 -35.39 8.26 -3.76
CA ILE A 144 -35.89 7.41 -2.68
C ILE A 144 -37.18 6.78 -3.18
N LYS A 145 -37.33 5.46 -3.07
CA LYS A 145 -38.53 4.74 -3.52
C LYS A 145 -38.94 3.66 -2.53
N ARG A 146 -40.22 3.28 -2.57
CA ARG A 146 -40.72 2.11 -1.82
C ARG A 146 -40.34 0.82 -2.56
N LEU A 147 -39.95 -0.19 -1.79
CA LEU A 147 -39.71 -1.56 -2.22
C LEU A 147 -40.67 -2.47 -1.43
N PRO A 148 -41.71 -3.02 -2.06
CA PRO A 148 -42.63 -3.95 -1.42
C PRO A 148 -41.95 -5.23 -0.89
N ALA A 149 -42.61 -5.90 0.06
CA ALA A 149 -42.18 -7.23 0.49
C ALA A 149 -42.26 -8.24 -0.67
N GLY A 150 -41.29 -9.14 -0.76
CA GLY A 150 -41.18 -10.16 -1.81
C GLY A 150 -40.52 -9.69 -3.11
N GLU A 151 -40.36 -8.38 -3.31
CA GLU A 151 -39.74 -7.82 -4.51
C GLU A 151 -38.22 -8.01 -4.54
N VAL A 152 -37.69 -8.15 -5.75
CA VAL A 152 -36.26 -8.36 -6.00
C VAL A 152 -35.56 -7.08 -6.43
N LEU A 153 -34.26 -6.97 -6.14
CA LEU A 153 -33.46 -5.78 -6.43
C LEU A 153 -32.18 -6.10 -7.20
N GLY A 154 -31.92 -5.28 -8.21
CA GLY A 154 -30.64 -5.20 -8.92
C GLY A 154 -30.33 -6.37 -9.83
N TYR A 155 -29.14 -6.33 -10.44
CA TYR A 155 -28.73 -7.35 -11.40
C TYR A 155 -28.66 -8.75 -10.80
N GLY A 156 -29.33 -9.71 -11.46
CA GLY A 156 -29.39 -11.09 -11.00
C GLY A 156 -30.29 -11.32 -9.80
N ALA A 157 -31.11 -10.33 -9.42
CA ALA A 157 -32.12 -10.46 -8.36
C ALA A 157 -31.54 -11.02 -7.03
N THR A 158 -30.32 -10.60 -6.68
CA THR A 158 -29.57 -11.19 -5.56
C THR A 158 -30.08 -10.77 -4.19
N TYR A 159 -30.93 -9.73 -4.14
CA TYR A 159 -31.59 -9.28 -2.93
C TYR A 159 -33.10 -9.41 -3.11
N VAL A 160 -33.75 -9.97 -2.09
CA VAL A 160 -35.21 -10.09 -2.00
C VAL A 160 -35.65 -9.37 -0.73
N SER A 161 -36.55 -8.40 -0.86
CA SER A 161 -37.06 -7.67 0.31
C SER A 161 -37.95 -8.57 1.16
N ARG A 162 -37.68 -8.66 2.45
CA ARG A 162 -38.50 -9.46 3.38
C ARG A 162 -39.73 -8.72 3.91
N GLU A 163 -39.71 -7.41 3.80
CA GLU A 163 -40.72 -6.48 4.30
C GLU A 163 -40.82 -5.28 3.35
N GLU A 164 -41.88 -4.50 3.46
CA GLU A 164 -41.93 -3.20 2.77
C GLU A 164 -40.89 -2.26 3.40
N LYS A 165 -40.08 -1.62 2.56
CA LYS A 165 -39.06 -0.65 3.00
C LYS A 165 -38.91 0.49 2.01
N GLN A 166 -38.35 1.60 2.48
CA GLN A 166 -37.80 2.61 1.59
C GLN A 166 -36.38 2.21 1.21
N ILE A 167 -35.97 2.55 -0.01
CA ILE A 167 -34.60 2.34 -0.49
C ILE A 167 -34.11 3.60 -1.18
N GLY A 168 -32.81 3.85 -1.08
CA GLY A 168 -32.13 4.96 -1.75
C GLY A 168 -31.33 4.49 -2.96
N VAL A 169 -31.40 5.24 -4.06
CA VAL A 169 -30.51 5.06 -5.23
C VAL A 169 -29.45 6.15 -5.19
N VAL A 170 -28.19 5.77 -5.01
CA VAL A 170 -27.02 6.65 -4.96
C VAL A 170 -26.41 6.77 -6.34
N LEU A 171 -26.04 7.98 -6.77
CA LEU A 171 -25.32 8.26 -8.02
C LEU A 171 -23.81 8.00 -7.87
N ALA A 172 -23.47 6.74 -7.59
CA ALA A 172 -22.11 6.24 -7.65
C ALA A 172 -22.15 4.72 -7.87
N GLY A 173 -21.36 4.25 -8.83
CA GLY A 173 -21.21 2.84 -9.12
C GLY A 173 -19.76 2.44 -9.34
N TYR A 174 -19.54 1.28 -9.96
CA TYR A 174 -18.19 0.80 -10.18
C TYR A 174 -17.38 1.61 -11.21
N ALA A 175 -18.04 2.41 -12.06
CA ALA A 175 -17.36 3.36 -12.94
C ALA A 175 -16.70 4.51 -12.15
N ASP A 176 -17.23 4.85 -10.98
CA ASP A 176 -16.70 5.87 -10.07
C ASP A 176 -15.68 5.31 -9.06
N GLY A 177 -15.41 4.00 -9.10
CA GLY A 177 -14.48 3.31 -8.21
C GLY A 177 -15.12 2.60 -7.01
N VAL A 178 -16.46 2.48 -6.95
CA VAL A 178 -17.11 1.65 -5.92
C VAL A 178 -16.93 0.17 -6.25
N ASP A 179 -16.17 -0.57 -5.44
CA ASP A 179 -15.79 -1.95 -5.76
C ASP A 179 -16.99 -2.93 -5.66
N ARG A 180 -17.52 -3.30 -6.83
CA ARG A 180 -18.63 -4.26 -6.94
C ARG A 180 -18.36 -5.63 -6.30
N ARG A 181 -17.10 -6.08 -6.22
CA ARG A 181 -16.74 -7.36 -5.58
C ARG A 181 -16.62 -7.23 -4.07
N ALA A 182 -16.11 -6.08 -3.60
CA ALA A 182 -16.01 -5.83 -2.16
C ALA A 182 -17.38 -5.65 -1.49
N PHE A 183 -18.38 -5.19 -2.24
CA PHE A 183 -19.77 -5.06 -1.83
C PHE A 183 -20.60 -6.27 -2.25
N ASP A 184 -20.26 -7.43 -1.68
CA ASP A 184 -21.05 -8.65 -1.85
C ASP A 184 -22.36 -8.56 -1.04
N PRO A 185 -23.55 -8.61 -1.69
CA PRO A 185 -24.84 -8.58 -1.01
C PRO A 185 -25.06 -9.68 0.03
N GLN A 186 -24.27 -10.75 -0.01
CA GLN A 186 -24.33 -11.89 0.92
C GLN A 186 -23.27 -11.85 2.02
N ALA A 187 -22.36 -10.86 1.99
CA ALA A 187 -21.29 -10.77 2.98
C ALA A 187 -21.84 -10.45 4.39
N TRP A 188 -21.18 -11.04 5.39
CA TRP A 188 -21.37 -10.71 6.79
C TRP A 188 -20.04 -10.34 7.45
N PRO A 189 -19.93 -9.16 8.10
CA PRO A 189 -20.95 -8.11 8.21
C PRO A 189 -21.27 -7.43 6.86
N PRO A 190 -22.48 -6.85 6.70
CA PRO A 190 -22.84 -6.16 5.46
C PRO A 190 -21.98 -4.91 5.27
N GLN A 191 -21.70 -4.56 4.01
CA GLN A 191 -21.02 -3.31 3.70
C GLN A 191 -21.96 -2.13 3.97
N GLN A 192 -21.40 -1.10 4.58
CA GLN A 192 -22.15 0.04 5.08
C GLN A 192 -21.75 1.33 4.39
N VAL A 193 -22.72 2.22 4.23
CA VAL A 193 -22.53 3.63 3.92
C VAL A 193 -23.16 4.48 5.02
N ALA A 194 -22.88 5.78 5.04
CA ALA A 194 -23.54 6.71 5.94
C ALA A 194 -24.41 7.70 5.15
N LEU A 195 -25.70 7.77 5.50
CA LEU A 195 -26.63 8.80 5.02
C LEU A 195 -26.87 9.78 6.17
N ASN A 196 -26.47 11.05 6.00
CA ASN A 196 -26.59 12.08 7.04
C ASN A 196 -26.03 11.64 8.42
N GLY A 197 -24.94 10.86 8.42
CA GLY A 197 -24.31 10.35 9.64
C GLY A 197 -24.92 9.04 10.18
N VAL A 198 -26.06 8.59 9.67
CA VAL A 198 -26.68 7.33 10.03
C VAL A 198 -26.13 6.22 9.13
N ARG A 199 -25.57 5.17 9.73
CA ARG A 199 -25.07 4.02 8.98
C ARG A 199 -26.23 3.18 8.47
N THR A 200 -26.20 2.87 7.18
CA THR A 200 -27.10 1.90 6.55
C THR A 200 -26.30 0.94 5.65
N ARG A 201 -26.95 -0.09 5.13
CA ARG A 201 -26.35 -1.14 4.30
C ARG A 201 -26.56 -0.88 2.81
N VAL A 202 -25.60 -1.35 2.01
CA VAL A 202 -25.79 -1.52 0.56
C VAL A 202 -26.59 -2.80 0.32
N ILE A 203 -27.55 -2.76 -0.61
CA ILE A 203 -28.42 -3.88 -0.96
C ILE A 203 -28.46 -4.09 -2.47
N GLY A 204 -28.51 -5.36 -2.89
CA GLY A 204 -28.40 -5.72 -4.31
C GLY A 204 -27.00 -5.48 -4.87
N ARG A 205 -26.77 -5.85 -6.13
CA ARG A 205 -25.48 -5.64 -6.79
C ARG A 205 -25.26 -4.18 -7.15
N ILE A 206 -24.02 -3.72 -7.01
CA ILE A 206 -23.56 -2.43 -7.53
C ILE A 206 -23.59 -2.44 -9.07
N SER A 207 -24.22 -1.40 -9.63
CA SER A 207 -24.30 -1.15 -11.08
C SER A 207 -23.16 -0.24 -11.55
N MET A 208 -23.09 0.03 -12.86
CA MET A 208 -22.04 0.88 -13.43
C MET A 208 -22.00 2.26 -12.78
N ASP A 209 -23.16 2.90 -12.64
CA ASP A 209 -23.27 4.29 -12.20
C ASP A 209 -24.08 4.45 -10.90
N MET A 210 -24.59 3.35 -10.34
CA MET A 210 -25.54 3.40 -9.22
C MET A 210 -25.33 2.32 -8.18
N THR A 211 -25.60 2.69 -6.93
CA THR A 211 -25.63 1.81 -5.76
C THR A 211 -26.96 1.96 -5.05
N THR A 212 -27.57 0.85 -4.62
CA THR A 212 -28.81 0.90 -3.84
C THR A 212 -28.53 0.67 -2.36
N VAL A 213 -29.19 1.43 -1.49
CA VAL A 213 -29.04 1.38 -0.04
C VAL A 213 -30.41 1.19 0.61
N ASP A 214 -30.44 0.52 1.76
CA ASP A 214 -31.64 0.37 2.61
C ASP A 214 -31.94 1.71 3.32
#